data_AF-A0A382D6N2-F1
#
_entry.id   AF-A0A382D6N2-F1
#
_cell.length_a   1.000
_cell.length_b   1.000
_cell.length_c   1.000
_cell.angle_alpha   90.00
_cell.angle_beta   90.00
_cell.angle_gamma   90.00
#
_symmetry.space_group_name_H-M   'P 1'
#
loop_
_entity.id
_entity.type
_entity.pdbx_description
1 polymer ?
#
loop_
_entity_poly.entity_id
_entity_poly.type
_entity_poly.pdbx_seq_one_letter_code
_entity_poly.pdbx_strand_id
1 'polypeptide(L)'
;VSGSVIALHRGRMEFGPRALGARSILADPRGPGTRDHVNQVVKKSESFRPFAPAVLVEYAQDYFDISEESPFMIETCAVAEKVALPAITHVDGTARVQTVSMQSNSFLARLLRKFYARTGCPVLLNTSFNLAGEPIVCSVQDSLRCFIKSELDILVIGDFLVDRKDLSRSHRDLVLAQSSRHKAYRWDTYSLL
;
A
#
# COMPACT_ATOMS: atom_id res chain seq x y z
N VAL A 1 10.70 10.19 9.53
CA VAL A 1 10.29 8.77 9.59
C VAL A 1 9.54 8.61 10.89
N SER A 2 8.26 9.00 10.88
CA SER A 2 7.42 9.22 12.07
C SER A 2 6.39 8.10 12.29
N GLY A 3 6.61 6.91 11.72
CA GLY A 3 5.64 5.80 11.79
C GLY A 3 4.35 6.02 10.98
N SER A 4 4.24 7.14 10.25
CA SER A 4 3.04 7.49 9.50
C SER A 4 2.71 6.50 8.39
N VAL A 5 1.42 6.26 8.17
CA VAL A 5 0.87 5.41 7.11
C VAL A 5 0.44 6.28 5.94
N ILE A 6 1.04 6.02 4.77
CA ILE A 6 0.94 6.90 3.61
C ILE A 6 0.14 6.20 2.51
N ALA A 7 -0.97 6.80 2.08
CA ALA A 7 -1.63 6.42 0.84
C ALA A 7 -0.92 7.07 -0.36
N LEU A 8 -0.74 6.30 -1.42
CA LEU A 8 -0.10 6.69 -2.66
C LEU A 8 -1.04 6.44 -3.83
N HIS A 9 -1.38 7.51 -4.54
CA HIS A 9 -2.06 7.51 -5.82
C HIS A 9 -1.18 8.24 -6.83
N ARG A 10 -0.42 7.50 -7.64
CA ARG A 10 0.49 8.11 -8.61
C ARG A 10 0.51 7.33 -9.92
N GLY A 11 0.66 8.05 -11.03
CA GLY A 11 0.85 7.46 -12.34
C GLY A 11 -0.28 6.54 -12.79
N ARG A 12 0.07 5.66 -13.73
CA ARG A 12 -0.84 4.64 -14.28
C ARG A 12 -1.13 3.57 -13.22
N MET A 13 -2.37 3.10 -13.19
CA MET A 13 -2.79 2.00 -12.30
C MET A 13 -2.13 0.69 -12.72
N GLU A 14 -1.82 -0.14 -11.74
CA GLU A 14 -1.37 -1.51 -11.92
C GLU A 14 -2.48 -2.38 -12.53
N PHE A 15 -2.10 -3.40 -13.29
CA PHE A 15 -3.04 -4.43 -13.73
C PHE A 15 -3.03 -5.60 -12.74
N GLY A 16 -4.22 -6.11 -12.41
CA GLY A 16 -4.40 -7.25 -11.52
C GLY A 16 -4.72 -6.87 -10.06
N PRO A 17 -4.73 -7.85 -9.14
CA PRO A 17 -5.27 -7.67 -7.78
C PRO A 17 -4.26 -7.09 -6.78
N ARG A 18 -3.03 -6.78 -7.21
CA ARG A 18 -1.94 -6.30 -6.36
C ARG A 18 -1.66 -4.83 -6.62
N ALA A 19 -1.49 -4.06 -5.54
CA ALA A 19 -0.89 -2.75 -5.62
C ALA A 19 0.64 -2.88 -5.60
N LEU A 20 1.30 -2.31 -6.60
CA LEU A 20 2.73 -2.42 -6.87
C LEU A 20 3.42 -1.03 -6.84
N GLY A 21 2.82 -0.08 -6.13
CA GLY A 21 3.40 1.25 -5.88
C GLY A 21 2.73 2.42 -6.62
N ALA A 22 1.60 2.20 -7.29
CA ALA A 22 0.82 3.24 -7.95
C ALA A 22 -0.51 3.52 -7.20
N ARG A 23 -1.13 2.48 -6.63
CA ARG A 23 -2.33 2.56 -5.77
C ARG A 23 -2.10 1.84 -4.44
N SER A 24 -1.10 2.30 -3.70
CA SER A 24 -0.55 1.59 -2.53
C SER A 24 -0.76 2.36 -1.23
N ILE A 25 -0.83 1.62 -0.13
CA ILE A 25 -0.57 2.14 1.21
C ILE A 25 0.82 1.66 1.61
N LEU A 26 1.65 2.60 2.02
CA LEU A 26 3.05 2.40 2.38
C LEU A 26 3.27 2.73 3.85
N ALA A 27 4.09 1.93 4.53
CA ALA A 27 4.46 2.16 5.93
C ALA A 27 5.86 1.61 6.26
N ASP A 28 6.44 2.07 7.37
CA ASP A 28 7.73 1.58 7.88
C ASP A 28 7.55 0.21 8.55
N PRO A 29 8.11 -0.89 8.00
CA PRO A 29 7.84 -2.24 8.48
C PRO A 29 8.54 -2.60 9.81
N ARG A 30 9.43 -1.72 10.31
CA ARG A 30 10.27 -1.99 11.49
C ARG A 30 9.56 -1.73 12.82
N GLY A 31 8.51 -0.90 12.81
CA GLY A 31 7.78 -0.54 14.01
C GLY A 31 6.95 -1.71 14.55
N PRO A 32 7.05 -2.07 15.85
CA PRO A 32 6.31 -3.20 16.41
C PRO A 32 4.78 -3.02 16.33
N GLY A 33 4.30 -1.78 16.23
CA GLY A 33 2.88 -1.46 16.07
C GLY A 33 2.45 -1.16 14.63
N THR A 34 3.35 -1.14 13.65
CA THR A 34 2.99 -0.73 12.27
C THR A 34 1.92 -1.64 11.68
N ARG A 35 2.06 -2.96 11.88
CA ARG A 35 1.10 -3.93 11.35
C ARG A 35 -0.30 -3.67 11.91
N ASP A 36 -0.39 -3.54 13.23
CA ASP A 36 -1.67 -3.36 13.92
C ASP A 36 -2.28 -2.02 13.57
N HIS A 37 -1.45 -0.97 13.45
CA HIS A 37 -1.88 0.34 13.00
C HIS A 37 -2.43 0.30 11.56
N VAL A 38 -1.71 -0.28 10.58
CA VAL A 38 -2.21 -0.41 9.19
C VAL A 38 -3.49 -1.26 9.14
N ASN A 39 -3.58 -2.33 9.94
CA ASN A 39 -4.78 -3.15 10.05
C ASN A 39 -5.97 -2.36 10.61
N GLN A 40 -5.79 -1.61 11.69
CA GLN A 40 -6.84 -0.77 12.30
C GLN A 40 -7.30 0.34 11.36
N VAL A 41 -6.34 1.03 10.73
CA VAL A 41 -6.56 2.24 9.94
C VAL A 41 -7.27 1.95 8.62
N VAL A 42 -7.09 0.76 8.05
CA VAL A 42 -7.54 0.46 6.67
C VAL A 42 -8.29 -0.85 6.53
N LYS A 43 -7.72 -1.95 7.03
CA LYS A 43 -8.12 -3.29 6.57
C LYS A 43 -9.11 -4.00 7.47
N LYS A 44 -9.22 -3.65 8.75
CA LYS A 44 -10.07 -4.33 9.75
C LYS A 44 -10.06 -5.86 9.58
N SER A 45 -8.94 -6.43 9.14
CA SER A 45 -8.84 -7.84 8.77
C SER A 45 -8.21 -8.64 9.90
N GLU A 46 -8.21 -9.96 9.73
CA GLU A 46 -7.67 -10.91 10.69
C GLU A 46 -6.17 -10.64 10.96
N SER A 47 -5.80 -10.70 12.24
CA SER A 47 -4.48 -10.31 12.75
C SER A 47 -3.31 -11.16 12.23
N PHE A 48 -3.57 -12.32 11.62
CA PHE A 48 -2.54 -13.26 11.19
C PHE A 48 -2.05 -13.02 9.74
N ARG A 49 -2.72 -12.19 8.94
CA ARG A 49 -2.32 -11.94 7.55
C ARG A 49 -1.31 -10.78 7.51
N PRO A 50 -0.01 -11.02 7.31
CA PRO A 50 0.97 -9.95 7.17
C PRO A 50 0.80 -9.24 5.84
N PHE A 51 1.38 -8.05 5.77
CA PHE A 51 1.46 -7.27 4.56
C PHE A 51 2.63 -7.70 3.68
N ALA A 52 2.64 -7.27 2.43
CA ALA A 52 3.72 -7.61 1.54
C ALA A 52 4.88 -6.61 1.67
N PRO A 53 6.14 -7.06 1.63
CA PRO A 53 7.28 -6.17 1.54
C PRO A 53 7.51 -5.73 0.09
N ALA A 54 7.83 -4.44 -0.10
CA ALA A 54 8.47 -3.91 -1.29
C ALA A 54 9.94 -3.60 -0.98
N VAL A 55 10.86 -4.20 -1.72
CA VAL A 55 12.31 -4.12 -1.46
C VAL A 55 13.06 -3.66 -2.70
N LEU A 56 14.13 -2.89 -2.51
CA LEU A 56 15.07 -2.59 -3.60
C LEU A 56 15.70 -3.87 -4.11
N VAL A 57 15.68 -4.05 -5.44
CA VAL A 57 16.18 -5.27 -6.07
C VAL A 57 17.62 -5.59 -5.67
N GLU A 58 18.46 -4.56 -5.56
CA GLU A 58 19.88 -4.70 -5.18
C GLU A 58 20.11 -5.23 -3.75
N TYR A 59 19.09 -5.21 -2.88
CA TYR A 59 19.17 -5.74 -1.51
C TYR A 59 18.23 -6.94 -1.29
N ALA A 60 17.53 -7.41 -2.33
CA ALA A 60 16.43 -8.34 -2.13
C ALA A 60 16.91 -9.70 -1.57
N GLN A 61 18.04 -10.22 -2.07
CA GLN A 61 18.63 -11.48 -1.62
C GLN A 61 19.24 -11.43 -0.21
N ASP A 62 19.54 -10.23 0.32
CA ASP A 62 20.00 -10.08 1.69
C ASP A 62 18.84 -10.25 2.70
N TYR A 63 17.60 -10.07 2.23
CA TYR A 63 16.40 -10.06 3.07
C TYR A 63 15.45 -11.23 2.82
N PHE A 64 15.45 -11.79 1.61
CA PHE A 64 14.52 -12.81 1.16
C PHE A 64 15.25 -13.90 0.40
N ASP A 65 14.86 -15.15 0.64
CA ASP A 65 15.39 -16.31 -0.08
C ASP A 65 14.73 -16.42 -1.46
N ILE A 66 15.28 -15.67 -2.42
CA ILE A 66 14.82 -15.62 -3.81
C ILE A 66 16.00 -15.77 -4.76
N SER A 67 15.84 -16.59 -5.80
CA SER A 67 16.84 -16.75 -6.86
C SER A 67 16.72 -15.71 -7.98
N GLU A 68 15.52 -15.15 -8.17
CA GLU A 68 15.18 -14.22 -9.24
C GLU A 68 14.35 -13.04 -8.72
N GLU A 69 14.19 -12.00 -9.55
CA GLU A 69 13.31 -10.88 -9.22
C GLU A 69 11.84 -11.31 -9.11
N SER A 70 11.12 -10.81 -8.10
CA SER A 70 9.68 -11.02 -7.94
C SER A 70 8.93 -9.68 -7.99
N PRO A 71 8.75 -9.06 -9.17
CA PRO A 71 8.22 -7.70 -9.27
C PRO A 71 6.69 -7.59 -9.04
N PHE A 72 5.98 -8.72 -8.98
CA PHE A 72 4.51 -8.74 -9.01
C PHE A 72 3.84 -9.23 -7.73
N MET A 73 4.60 -9.58 -6.67
CA MET A 73 4.03 -9.97 -5.37
C MET A 73 3.08 -11.18 -5.47
N ILE A 74 3.45 -12.14 -6.32
CA ILE A 74 2.68 -13.37 -6.59
C ILE A 74 3.25 -14.55 -5.81
N GLU A 75 4.57 -14.67 -5.79
CA GLU A 75 5.29 -15.78 -5.16
C GLU A 75 5.57 -15.51 -3.68
N THR A 76 5.65 -16.59 -2.91
CA THR A 76 6.04 -16.56 -1.50
C THR A 76 7.46 -17.09 -1.38
N CYS A 77 8.28 -16.42 -0.57
CA CYS A 77 9.66 -16.80 -0.28
C CYS A 77 9.92 -16.79 1.22
N ALA A 78 10.97 -17.48 1.67
CA ALA A 78 11.41 -17.37 3.06
C ALA A 78 12.01 -15.99 3.33
N VAL A 79 11.81 -15.47 4.53
CA VAL A 79 12.50 -14.26 5.01
C VAL A 79 13.81 -14.70 5.66
N ALA A 80 14.92 -14.02 5.34
CA ALA A 80 16.21 -14.34 5.92
C ALA A 80 16.17 -14.23 7.45
N GLU A 81 16.75 -15.21 8.16
CA GLU A 81 16.62 -15.33 9.63
C GLU A 81 17.06 -14.07 10.41
N LYS A 82 18.00 -13.30 9.85
CA LYS A 82 18.53 -12.08 10.48
C LYS A 82 17.60 -10.87 10.35
N VAL A 83 16.50 -10.98 9.59
CA VAL A 83 15.58 -9.88 9.31
C VAL A 83 14.41 -9.90 10.29
N ALA A 84 14.45 -8.99 11.26
CA ALA A 84 13.34 -8.78 12.20
C ALA A 84 12.33 -7.76 11.64
N LEU A 85 11.45 -8.18 10.72
CA LEU A 85 10.39 -7.34 10.13
C LEU A 85 8.99 -7.96 10.30
N PRO A 86 8.43 -7.99 11.53
CA PRO A 86 7.18 -8.71 11.82
C PRO A 86 5.95 -8.18 11.08
N ALA A 87 5.99 -6.93 10.59
CA ALA A 87 4.86 -6.37 9.84
C ALA A 87 4.67 -6.98 8.44
N ILE A 88 5.71 -7.62 7.90
CA ILE A 88 5.72 -8.20 6.55
C ILE A 88 6.03 -9.70 6.51
N THR A 89 6.33 -10.31 7.67
CA THR A 89 6.64 -11.74 7.78
C THR A 89 5.42 -12.52 8.27
N HIS A 90 5.10 -13.63 7.59
CA HIS A 90 4.08 -14.60 7.97
C HIS A 90 4.49 -15.38 9.22
N VAL A 91 3.52 -16.01 9.88
CA VAL A 91 3.77 -16.83 11.09
C VAL A 91 4.70 -18.01 10.83
N ASP A 92 4.79 -18.45 9.57
CA ASP A 92 5.67 -19.52 9.09
C ASP A 92 7.05 -19.02 8.61
N GLY A 93 7.37 -17.73 8.81
CA GLY A 93 8.64 -17.14 8.40
C GLY A 93 8.72 -16.73 6.94
N THR A 94 7.62 -16.77 6.19
CA THR A 94 7.61 -16.42 4.77
C THR A 94 7.12 -15.00 4.48
N ALA A 95 7.28 -14.51 3.26
CA ALA A 95 6.72 -13.24 2.77
C ALA A 95 6.41 -13.31 1.26
N ARG A 96 5.44 -12.51 0.80
CA ARG A 96 5.18 -12.31 -0.64
C ARG A 96 5.84 -11.03 -1.10
N VAL A 97 7.08 -11.12 -1.55
CA VAL A 97 7.93 -9.95 -1.83
C VAL A 97 7.60 -9.30 -3.18
N GLN A 98 7.74 -7.98 -3.22
CA GLN A 98 7.82 -7.19 -4.44
C GLN A 98 9.26 -6.66 -4.59
N THR A 99 10.00 -7.12 -5.59
CA THR A 99 11.28 -6.49 -5.97
C THR A 99 11.03 -5.22 -6.78
N VAL A 100 11.76 -4.16 -6.47
CA VAL A 100 11.59 -2.84 -7.08
C VAL A 100 12.93 -2.38 -7.64
N SER A 101 12.93 -2.11 -8.95
CA SER A 101 14.06 -1.58 -9.69
C SER A 101 13.71 -0.21 -10.28
N MET A 102 14.72 0.50 -10.78
CA MET A 102 14.50 1.77 -11.50
C MET A 102 13.67 1.58 -12.77
N GLN A 103 13.76 0.39 -13.38
CA GLN A 103 13.05 0.00 -14.59
C GLN A 103 11.58 -0.34 -14.29
N SER A 104 11.31 -1.07 -13.19
CA SER A 104 9.95 -1.49 -12.85
C SER A 104 9.10 -0.35 -12.26
N ASN A 105 9.66 0.41 -11.31
CA ASN A 105 8.97 1.55 -10.71
C ASN A 105 10.00 2.56 -10.17
N SER A 106 10.40 3.51 -11.02
CA SER A 106 11.42 4.52 -10.70
C SER A 106 11.06 5.40 -9.49
N PHE A 107 9.77 5.69 -9.28
CA PHE A 107 9.34 6.47 -8.12
C PHE A 107 9.53 5.67 -6.83
N LEU A 108 9.02 4.44 -6.78
CA LEU A 108 9.11 3.60 -5.60
C LEU A 108 10.57 3.22 -5.30
N ALA A 109 11.39 2.96 -6.34
CA ALA A 109 12.82 2.72 -6.18
C ALA A 109 13.53 3.92 -5.55
N ARG A 110 13.27 5.15 -6.03
CA ARG A 110 13.83 6.37 -5.44
C ARG A 110 13.37 6.58 -4.00
N LEU A 111 12.09 6.31 -3.72
CA LEU A 111 11.54 6.38 -2.37
C LEU A 111 12.23 5.39 -1.43
N LEU A 112 12.36 4.13 -1.83
CA LEU A 112 13.05 3.10 -1.06
C LEU A 112 14.53 3.45 -0.83
N ARG A 113 15.25 3.98 -1.84
CA ARG A 113 16.64 4.42 -1.66
C ARG A 113 16.76 5.56 -0.65
N LYS A 114 15.85 6.54 -0.70
CA LYS A 114 15.82 7.64 0.27
C LYS A 114 15.42 7.17 1.66
N PHE A 115 14.53 6.18 1.74
CA PHE A 115 14.16 5.54 2.99
C PHE A 115 15.39 4.79 3.57
N TYR A 116 16.02 3.90 2.80
CA TYR A 116 17.23 3.18 3.16
C TYR A 116 18.35 4.10 3.66
N ALA A 117 18.64 5.17 2.93
CA ALA A 117 19.67 6.15 3.33
C ALA A 117 19.39 6.80 4.69
N ARG A 118 18.12 6.85 5.14
CA ARG A 118 17.73 7.41 6.45
C ARG A 118 17.57 6.36 7.54
N THR A 119 17.30 5.11 7.19
CA THR A 119 16.82 4.09 8.13
C THR A 119 17.71 2.87 8.22
N GLY A 120 18.59 2.66 7.24
CA GLY A 120 19.33 1.42 7.06
C GLY A 120 18.46 0.23 6.59
N CYS A 121 17.17 0.45 6.30
CA CYS A 121 16.25 -0.60 5.87
C CYS A 121 15.76 -0.35 4.44
N PRO A 122 16.03 -1.26 3.47
CA PRO A 122 15.67 -1.09 2.07
C PRO A 122 14.26 -1.65 1.76
N VAL A 123 13.44 -1.85 2.79
CA VAL A 123 12.12 -2.48 2.70
C VAL A 123 11.05 -1.51 3.19
N LEU A 124 9.95 -1.40 2.44
CA LEU A 124 8.71 -0.79 2.90
C LEU A 124 7.60 -1.84 2.95
N LEU A 125 6.67 -1.66 3.87
CA LEU A 125 5.39 -2.34 3.80
C LEU A 125 4.61 -1.76 2.61
N ASN A 126 4.07 -2.63 1.76
CA ASN A 126 3.18 -2.27 0.66
C ASN A 126 1.88 -3.08 0.74
N THR A 127 0.74 -2.38 0.73
CA THR A 127 -0.58 -3.01 0.62
C THR A 127 -1.50 -2.20 -0.28
N SER A 128 -2.63 -2.79 -0.69
CA SER A 128 -3.53 -2.17 -1.65
C SER A 128 -4.29 -0.99 -1.04
N PHE A 129 -4.35 0.13 -1.76
CA PHE A 129 -5.07 1.33 -1.33
C PHE A 129 -6.58 1.17 -1.56
N ASN A 130 -7.25 0.65 -0.53
CA ASN A 130 -8.69 0.45 -0.44
C ASN A 130 -9.10 0.13 0.99
N LEU A 131 -10.35 0.44 1.32
CA LEU A 131 -11.00 -0.06 2.53
C LEU A 131 -11.31 -1.55 2.42
N ALA A 132 -11.51 -2.20 3.56
CA ALA A 132 -11.97 -3.59 3.63
C ALA A 132 -13.27 -3.79 2.82
N GLY A 133 -13.30 -4.79 1.94
CA GLY A 133 -14.46 -5.10 1.10
C GLY A 133 -14.65 -4.18 -0.12
N GLU A 134 -13.84 -3.14 -0.29
CA GLU A 134 -13.87 -2.26 -1.47
C GLU A 134 -12.74 -2.60 -2.47
N PRO A 135 -12.91 -2.32 -3.78
CA PRO A 135 -11.84 -2.48 -4.77
C PRO A 135 -10.71 -1.45 -4.57
N ILE A 136 -9.55 -1.70 -5.19
CA ILE A 136 -8.43 -0.73 -5.26
C ILE A 136 -8.94 0.58 -5.88
N VAL A 137 -8.59 1.71 -5.26
CA VAL A 137 -9.00 3.04 -5.76
C VAL A 137 -8.49 3.28 -7.18
N CYS A 138 -9.36 3.73 -8.07
CA CYS A 138 -9.02 3.97 -9.47
C CYS A 138 -8.85 5.46 -9.75
N SER A 139 -9.86 6.26 -9.40
CA SER A 139 -9.88 7.71 -9.61
C SER A 139 -9.30 8.50 -8.42
N VAL A 140 -9.01 9.78 -8.66
CA VAL A 140 -8.61 10.71 -7.59
C VAL A 140 -9.74 10.86 -6.58
N GLN A 141 -10.98 10.90 -7.04
CA GLN A 141 -12.19 10.96 -6.20
C GLN A 141 -12.29 9.74 -5.28
N ASP A 142 -12.05 8.52 -5.80
CA ASP A 142 -12.02 7.30 -5.00
C ASP A 142 -10.96 7.37 -3.90
N SER A 143 -9.80 7.94 -4.23
CA SER A 143 -8.65 8.05 -3.32
C SER A 143 -8.91 9.04 -2.21
N LEU A 144 -9.49 10.21 -2.54
CA LEU A 144 -9.93 11.19 -1.55
C LEU A 144 -11.01 10.62 -0.64
N ARG A 145 -12.01 9.92 -1.20
CA ARG A 145 -13.07 9.26 -0.43
C ARG A 145 -12.49 8.19 0.50
N CYS A 146 -11.64 7.31 -0.03
CA CYS A 146 -10.99 6.26 0.75
C CYS A 146 -10.12 6.85 1.86
N PHE A 147 -9.36 7.91 1.57
CA PHE A 147 -8.55 8.62 2.55
C PHE A 147 -9.42 9.25 3.64
N ILE A 148 -10.47 9.99 3.30
CA ILE A 148 -11.32 10.65 4.30
C ILE A 148 -12.03 9.62 5.21
N LYS A 149 -12.47 8.49 4.64
CA LYS A 149 -13.14 7.42 5.38
C LYS A 149 -12.19 6.51 6.18
N SER A 150 -10.89 6.55 5.90
CA SER A 150 -9.88 5.83 6.67
C SER A 150 -9.21 6.75 7.68
N GLU A 151 -8.32 6.19 8.50
CA GLU A 151 -7.49 6.92 9.46
C GLU A 151 -6.05 7.14 8.95
N LEU A 152 -5.82 7.05 7.64
CA LEU A 152 -4.49 7.20 7.02
C LEU A 152 -3.91 8.59 7.29
N ASP A 153 -2.63 8.71 7.60
CA ASP A 153 -2.03 9.99 7.98
C ASP A 153 -1.86 10.95 6.81
N ILE A 154 -1.33 10.43 5.70
CA ILE A 154 -0.93 11.22 4.53
C ILE A 154 -1.49 10.58 3.26
N LEU A 155 -1.96 11.41 2.33
CA LEU A 155 -2.30 11.03 0.98
C LEU A 155 -1.40 11.76 -0.01
N VAL A 156 -0.72 11.01 -0.88
CA VAL A 156 0.04 11.54 -2.01
C VAL A 156 -0.76 11.29 -3.29
N ILE A 157 -1.12 12.36 -4.01
CA ILE A 157 -1.77 12.29 -5.32
C ILE A 157 -0.88 12.97 -6.35
N GLY A 158 -0.24 12.19 -7.23
CA GLY A 158 0.76 12.74 -8.15
C GLY A 158 1.86 13.44 -7.36
N ASP A 159 2.05 14.73 -7.61
CA ASP A 159 3.05 15.58 -6.93
C ASP A 159 2.46 16.36 -5.74
N PHE A 160 1.20 16.14 -5.38
CA PHE A 160 0.53 16.77 -4.24
C PHE A 160 0.56 15.87 -3.01
N LEU A 161 0.70 16.49 -1.84
CA LEU A 161 0.65 15.82 -0.54
C LEU A 161 -0.47 16.46 0.29
N VAL A 162 -1.30 15.62 0.89
CA VAL A 162 -2.36 16.01 1.81
C VAL A 162 -2.06 15.36 3.16
N ASP A 163 -1.75 16.18 4.17
CA ASP A 163 -1.68 15.74 5.56
C ASP A 163 -3.08 15.78 6.17
N ARG A 164 -3.52 14.69 6.82
CA ARG A 164 -4.81 14.64 7.51
C ARG A 164 -4.95 15.75 8.54
N LYS A 165 -3.86 16.17 9.18
CA LYS A 165 -3.85 17.24 10.20
C LYS A 165 -4.30 18.58 9.63
N ASP A 166 -4.10 18.78 8.33
CA ASP A 166 -4.49 20.01 7.62
C ASP A 166 -5.94 19.94 7.07
N LEU A 167 -6.60 18.78 7.16
CA LEU A 167 -7.98 18.62 6.70
C LEU A 167 -9.01 19.10 7.73
N SER A 168 -9.55 20.29 7.48
CA SER A 168 -10.74 20.81 8.16
C SER A 168 -11.99 19.95 7.94
N ARG A 169 -13.00 20.15 8.80
CA ARG A 169 -14.31 19.48 8.65
C ARG A 169 -15.00 19.83 7.33
N SER A 170 -14.95 21.10 6.91
CA SER A 170 -15.57 21.54 5.65
C SER A 170 -14.94 20.89 4.42
N HIS A 171 -13.61 20.67 4.41
CA HIS A 171 -12.96 19.92 3.34
C HIS A 171 -13.47 18.48 3.25
N ARG A 172 -13.67 17.82 4.39
CA ARG A 172 -14.17 16.44 4.44
C ARG A 172 -15.61 16.36 3.93
N ASP A 173 -16.48 17.25 4.40
CA ASP A 173 -17.89 17.30 4.04
C ASP A 173 -18.07 17.55 2.53
N LEU A 174 -17.26 18.42 1.93
CA LEU A 174 -17.29 18.71 0.50
C LEU A 174 -17.04 17.46 -0.35
N VAL A 175 -16.00 16.69 -0.04
CA VAL A 175 -15.65 15.47 -0.80
C VAL A 175 -16.72 14.39 -0.63
N LEU A 176 -17.25 14.22 0.58
CA LEU A 176 -18.30 13.24 0.84
C LEU A 176 -19.61 13.60 0.14
N ALA A 177 -19.98 14.87 0.08
CA ALA A 177 -21.18 15.34 -0.61
C ALA A 177 -21.14 15.12 -2.14
N GLN A 178 -19.95 15.21 -2.75
CA GLN A 178 -19.78 14.96 -4.19
C GLN A 178 -19.85 13.47 -4.56
N SER A 179 -19.52 12.58 -3.61
CA SER A 179 -19.49 11.13 -3.83
C SER A 179 -20.90 10.53 -3.96
N SER A 180 -21.91 11.14 -3.34
CA SER A 180 -23.31 10.69 -3.35
C SER A 180 -24.01 10.86 -4.71
N ARG A 181 -23.35 11.51 -5.69
CA ARG A 181 -23.95 11.83 -7.00
C ARG A 181 -23.71 10.78 -8.08
N HIS A 182 -22.85 9.79 -7.84
CA HIS A 182 -22.71 8.64 -8.75
C HIS A 182 -23.76 7.59 -8.41
N LYS A 183 -24.96 7.73 -8.99
CA LYS A 183 -25.97 6.66 -9.01
C LYS A 183 -25.33 5.41 -9.61
N ALA A 184 -25.41 4.30 -8.88
CA ALA A 184 -25.10 2.99 -9.41
C ALA A 184 -25.95 2.75 -10.66
N TYR A 185 -25.30 2.55 -11.82
CA TYR A 185 -25.97 1.94 -12.95
C TYR A 185 -26.28 0.49 -12.56
N ARG A 186 -27.55 0.22 -12.29
CA ARG A 186 -28.06 -1.14 -12.17
C ARG A 186 -27.97 -1.75 -13.57
N TRP A 187 -27.09 -2.72 -13.74
CA TRP A 187 -27.13 -3.60 -14.91
C TRP A 187 -28.25 -4.59 -14.64
N ASP A 188 -29.46 -4.27 -15.11
CA ASP A 188 -30.54 -5.24 -15.08
C ASP A 188 -30.12 -6.44 -15.93
N THR A 189 -30.19 -7.59 -15.28
CA THR A 189 -29.73 -8.90 -15.70
C THR A 189 -30.16 -9.26 -17.12
N TYR A 190 -29.26 -9.90 -17.87
CA TYR A 190 -29.54 -10.61 -19.10
C TYR A 190 -30.80 -11.48 -18.97
N SER A 191 -31.90 -11.08 -19.62
CA SER A 191 -32.95 -11.99 -20.03
C SER A 191 -32.55 -12.59 -21.38
N LEU A 192 -31.79 -13.68 -21.34
CA LEU A 192 -31.66 -14.62 -22.45
C LEU A 192 -32.45 -15.87 -22.08
N LEU A 193 -33.73 -15.86 -22.46
CA LEU A 193 -34.52 -17.02 -22.87
C LEU A 193 -35.41 -16.58 -24.03
#